data_AF-X0QCX6-F1
#
_entry.id   AF-X0QCX6-F1
#
_cell.length_a   1.000
_cell.length_b   1.000
_cell.length_c   1.000
_cell.angle_alpha   90.00
_cell.angle_beta   90.00
_cell.angle_gamma   90.00
#
_symmetry.space_group_name_H-M   'P 1'
#
loop_
_entity.id
_entity.type
_entity.pdbx_description
1 polymer ?
#
loop_
_entity_poly.entity_id
_entity_poly.type
_entity_poly.pdbx_seq_one_letter_code
_entity_poly.pdbx_strand_id
1 'polypeptide(L)'
;MTEKIKVQNLTKIFGRRIQRAQELVKAGKSKAEILNSVGATVGVNNASFTVNDGEIFVVMGLSGSGKSTIIRMINRLIEPTSGKISWMVRI
;
A
#
# COMPACT_ATOMS: atom_id res chain seq x y z
N MET A 1 3.87 15.25 19.98
CA MET A 1 3.05 14.91 18.80
C MET A 1 2.57 13.49 18.97
N THR A 2 1.29 13.23 18.74
CA THR A 2 0.71 11.89 18.99
C THR A 2 0.46 11.20 17.66
N GLU A 3 0.94 9.97 17.48
CA GLU A 3 0.72 9.20 16.25
C GLU A 3 -0.79 8.90 16.08
N LYS A 4 -1.44 9.43 15.04
CA LYS A 4 -2.88 9.25 14.79
C LYS A 4 -3.15 8.07 13.87
N ILE A 5 -2.34 7.93 12.82
CA ILE A 5 -2.38 6.83 11.85
C ILE A 5 -0.98 6.29 11.67
N LYS A 6 -0.81 4.96 11.75
CA LYS A 6 0.46 4.28 11.49
C LYS A 6 0.29 3.25 10.40
N VAL A 7 1.05 3.39 9.33
CA VAL A 7 1.08 2.50 8.16
C VAL A 7 2.42 1.79 8.12
N GLN A 8 2.42 0.46 8.04
CA GLN A 8 3.64 -0.35 8.09
C GLN A 8 3.64 -1.41 6.98
N ASN A 9 4.67 -1.34 6.13
CA ASN A 9 4.97 -2.28 5.06
C ASN A 9 3.76 -2.57 4.17
N LEU A 10 2.97 -1.53 3.91
CA LEU A 10 1.68 -1.63 3.26
C LEU A 10 1.87 -1.92 1.78
N THR A 11 1.34 -3.05 1.34
CA THR A 11 1.45 -3.51 -0.04
C THR A 11 0.07 -3.86 -0.58
N LYS A 12 -0.18 -3.49 -1.83
CA LYS A 12 -1.37 -3.92 -2.56
C LYS A 12 -0.99 -4.44 -3.94
N ILE A 13 -1.41 -5.67 -4.20
CA ILE A 13 -1.32 -6.33 -5.49
C ILE A 13 -2.75 -6.63 -5.96
N PHE A 14 -3.01 -6.33 -7.23
CA PHE A 14 -4.27 -6.62 -7.90
C PHE A 14 -4.07 -7.75 -8.92
N GLY A 15 -5.10 -8.57 -9.12
CA GLY A 15 -5.06 -9.73 -10.01
C GLY A 15 -5.30 -11.05 -9.26
N ARG A 16 -5.25 -12.17 -9.99
CA ARG A 16 -5.59 -13.50 -9.43
C ARG A 16 -4.42 -14.21 -8.75
N ARG A 17 -3.18 -14.02 -9.23
CA ARG A 17 -1.98 -14.72 -8.76
C ARG A 17 -1.17 -13.91 -7.75
N ILE A 18 -1.82 -13.50 -6.65
CA ILE A 18 -1.26 -12.56 -5.67
C ILE A 18 -0.03 -13.14 -4.98
N GLN A 19 -0.06 -14.39 -4.51
CA GLN A 19 1.07 -15.02 -3.80
C GLN A 19 2.33 -15.05 -4.69
N ARG A 20 2.19 -15.49 -5.93
CA ARG A 20 3.30 -15.52 -6.88
C ARG A 20 3.84 -14.12 -7.18
N ALA A 21 2.97 -13.13 -7.30
CA ALA A 21 3.38 -11.74 -7.46
C ALA A 21 4.17 -11.23 -6.24
N GLN A 22 3.78 -11.59 -5.01
CA GLN A 22 4.53 -11.23 -3.80
C GLN A 22 5.95 -11.82 -3.81
N GLU A 23 6.11 -13.07 -4.24
CA GLU A 23 7.45 -13.69 -4.38
C GLU A 23 8.33 -12.92 -5.36
N LEU A 24 7.77 -12.51 -6.50
CA LEU A 24 8.51 -11.74 -7.50
C LEU A 24 8.85 -10.33 -7.00
N VAL A 25 7.97 -9.68 -6.23
CA VAL A 25 8.29 -8.42 -5.56
C VAL A 25 9.47 -8.60 -4.61
N LYS A 26 9.46 -9.66 -3.79
CA LYS A 26 10.57 -9.98 -2.87
C LYS A 26 11.87 -10.27 -3.62
N ALA A 27 11.79 -10.85 -4.81
CA ALA A 27 12.92 -11.10 -5.70
C ALA A 27 13.39 -9.83 -6.46
N GLY A 28 12.84 -8.65 -6.17
CA GLY A 28 13.26 -7.38 -6.76
C GLY A 28 12.79 -7.15 -8.20
N LYS A 29 11.80 -7.92 -8.68
CA LYS A 29 11.27 -7.75 -10.03
C LYS A 29 10.48 -6.46 -10.19
N SER A 30 10.59 -5.86 -11.37
CA SER A 30 9.87 -4.66 -11.73
C SER A 30 8.36 -4.91 -11.88
N LYS A 31 7.56 -3.86 -11.74
CA LYS A 31 6.10 -3.92 -11.94
C LYS A 31 5.73 -4.47 -13.32
N ALA A 32 6.49 -4.12 -14.37
CA ALA A 32 6.26 -4.59 -15.73
C ALA A 32 6.56 -6.09 -15.88
N GLU A 33 7.69 -6.57 -15.33
CA GLU A 33 8.01 -8.00 -15.34
C GLU A 33 6.97 -8.82 -14.59
N ILE A 34 6.49 -8.34 -13.44
CA ILE A 34 5.44 -9.02 -12.66
C ILE A 34 4.13 -9.07 -13.45
N LEU A 35 3.75 -7.96 -14.08
CA LEU A 35 2.54 -7.93 -14.91
C LEU A 35 2.63 -8.92 -16.06
N ASN A 36 3.75 -8.93 -16.79
CA ASN A 36 3.93 -9.81 -17.95
C ASN A 36 4.02 -11.29 -17.56
N SER A 37 4.63 -11.61 -16.41
CA SER A 37 4.83 -13.00 -15.99
C SER A 37 3.59 -13.62 -15.35
N VAL A 38 2.86 -12.87 -14.52
CA VAL A 38 1.78 -13.43 -13.70
C VAL A 38 0.44 -12.72 -13.86
N GLY A 39 0.34 -11.68 -14.70
CA GLY A 39 -0.92 -10.96 -14.92
C GLY A 39 -1.43 -10.25 -13.67
N ALA A 40 -0.53 -9.90 -12.75
CA ALA A 40 -0.84 -9.17 -11.52
C ALA A 40 -0.11 -7.83 -11.53
N THR A 41 -0.75 -6.78 -11.03
CA THR A 41 -0.17 -5.44 -10.98
C THR A 41 0.07 -5.00 -9.55
N VAL A 42 1.28 -4.47 -9.31
CA VAL A 42 1.65 -3.92 -8.00
C VAL A 42 1.13 -2.48 -7.94
N GLY A 43 0.14 -2.24 -7.08
CA GLY A 43 -0.48 -0.94 -6.88
C GLY A 43 0.24 -0.09 -5.84
N VAL A 44 0.70 -0.72 -4.76
CA VAL A 44 1.51 -0.10 -3.69
C VAL A 44 2.53 -1.14 -3.25
N ASN A 45 3.80 -0.73 -3.07
CA ASN A 45 4.89 -1.62 -2.67
C ASN A 45 5.56 -1.08 -1.40
N ASN A 46 5.37 -1.78 -0.29
CA ASN A 46 6.08 -1.55 0.97
C ASN A 46 6.05 -0.11 1.50
N ALA A 47 4.87 0.53 1.49
CA ALA A 47 4.72 1.88 2.02
C ALA A 47 4.68 1.88 3.55
N SER A 48 5.50 2.72 4.19
CA SER A 48 5.54 2.90 5.65
C SER A 48 5.61 4.37 5.99
N PHE A 49 4.66 4.86 6.80
CA PHE A 49 4.62 6.24 7.27
C PHE A 49 3.71 6.38 8.49
N THR A 50 3.85 7.50 9.19
CA THR A 50 3.00 7.90 10.31
C THR A 50 2.39 9.25 9.98
N VAL A 51 1.12 9.44 10.36
CA VAL A 51 0.43 10.74 10.34
C VAL A 51 0.09 11.10 11.78
N ASN A 52 0.56 12.24 12.24
CA ASN A 52 0.33 12.74 13.59
C ASN A 52 -1.01 13.44 13.72
N ASP A 53 -1.48 13.58 14.96
CA ASP A 53 -2.69 14.34 15.26
C ASP A 53 -2.53 15.82 14.84
N GLY A 54 -3.48 16.34 14.07
CA GLY A 54 -3.45 17.69 13.50
C GLY A 54 -2.55 17.88 12.28
N GLU A 55 -1.87 16.83 11.79
CA GLU A 55 -0.96 16.92 10.65
C GLU A 55 -1.72 16.93 9.31
N ILE A 56 -1.37 17.87 8.41
CA ILE A 56 -1.79 17.83 7.01
C ILE A 56 -0.79 16.98 6.23
N PHE A 57 -1.17 15.75 5.92
CA PHE A 57 -0.36 14.82 5.14
C PHE A 57 -0.81 14.75 3.68
N VAL A 58 0.09 15.07 2.74
CA VAL A 58 -0.23 15.13 1.29
C VAL A 58 0.38 13.94 0.56
N VAL A 59 -0.42 13.20 -0.20
CA VAL A 59 0.03 12.10 -1.07
C VAL A 59 0.04 12.57 -2.54
N MET A 60 1.23 12.79 -3.10
CA MET A 60 1.43 13.26 -4.48
C MET A 60 2.11 12.23 -5.39
N GLY A 61 2.08 12.48 -6.71
CA GLY A 61 2.70 11.61 -7.72
C GLY A 61 1.88 11.48 -9.00
N LEU A 62 2.47 10.88 -10.04
CA LEU A 62 1.86 10.69 -11.36
C LEU A 62 0.62 9.79 -11.34
N SER A 63 -0.21 9.86 -12.38
CA SER A 63 -1.35 8.94 -12.53
C SER A 63 -0.88 7.48 -12.47
N GLY A 64 -1.63 6.62 -11.78
CA GLY A 64 -1.30 5.20 -11.61
C GLY A 64 -0.21 4.86 -10.57
N SER A 65 0.32 5.85 -9.84
CA SER A 65 1.37 5.62 -8.81
C SER A 65 0.88 4.99 -7.50
N GLY A 66 -0.44 4.80 -7.32
CA GLY A 66 -1.01 4.15 -6.13
C GLY A 66 -1.57 5.08 -5.05
N LYS A 67 -1.59 6.41 -5.28
CA LYS A 67 -2.09 7.42 -4.31
C LYS A 67 -3.47 7.10 -3.75
N SER A 68 -4.47 6.99 -4.64
CA SER A 68 -5.85 6.68 -4.25
C SER A 68 -5.97 5.28 -3.66
N THR A 69 -5.07 4.36 -4.03
CA THR A 69 -5.03 3.02 -3.44
C THR A 69 -4.62 3.08 -1.97
N ILE A 70 -3.62 3.89 -1.61
CA ILE A 70 -3.22 4.11 -0.21
C ILE A 70 -4.40 4.68 0.60
N ILE A 71 -5.03 5.74 0.11
CA ILE A 71 -6.18 6.37 0.80
C ILE A 71 -7.34 5.38 0.98
N ARG A 72 -7.66 4.59 -0.05
CA ARG A 72 -8.69 3.55 0.04
C ARG A 72 -8.34 2.43 1.02
N MET A 73 -7.06 2.07 1.18
CA MET A 73 -6.64 1.12 2.21
C MET A 73 -6.76 1.71 3.62
N ILE A 74 -6.40 2.98 3.82
CA ILE A 74 -6.59 3.67 5.10
C ILE A 74 -8.07 3.74 5.49
N ASN A 75 -8.97 3.94 4.52
CA ASN A 75 -10.41 3.92 4.78
C ASN A 75 -11.01 2.51 4.78
N ARG A 76 -10.19 1.45 4.67
CA ARG A 76 -10.60 0.04 4.53
C ARG A 76 -11.65 -0.23 3.42
N LEU A 77 -11.66 0.60 2.38
CA LEU A 77 -12.45 0.34 1.17
C LEU A 77 -11.79 -0.75 0.30
N ILE A 78 -10.49 -0.92 0.45
CA ILE A 78 -9.70 -1.98 -0.18
C ILE A 78 -8.81 -2.57 0.89
N GLU A 79 -8.86 -3.89 1.10
CA GLU A 79 -7.95 -4.55 2.03
C GLU A 79 -6.53 -4.62 1.45
N PRO A 80 -5.48 -4.39 2.28
CA PRO A 80 -4.11 -4.56 1.85
C PRO A 80 -3.82 -6.03 1.52
N THR A 81 -2.89 -6.25 0.61
CA THR A 81 -2.37 -7.60 0.35
C THR A 81 -1.45 -8.05 1.48
N SER A 82 -0.69 -7.11 2.06
CA SER A 82 0.11 -7.34 3.26
C SER A 82 0.42 -6.00 3.94
N GLY A 83 0.95 -6.08 5.16
CA GLY A 83 1.23 -4.92 6.00
C GLY A 83 0.08 -4.64 6.97
N LYS A 84 0.21 -3.54 7.72
CA LYS A 84 -0.75 -3.17 8.77
C LYS A 84 -1.02 -1.68 8.74
N ILE A 85 -2.26 -1.33 9.04
CA ILE A 85 -2.67 0.05 9.35
C ILE A 85 -3.27 0.04 10.76
N SER A 86 -2.84 0.98 11.59
CA SER A 86 -3.34 1.16 12.96
C SER A 86 -3.81 2.61 13.13
N TRP A 87 -4.93 2.79 13.83
CA TRP A 87 -5.51 4.10 14.12
C TRP A 87 -5.55 4.29 15.63
N MET A 88 -5.13 5.45 16.10
CA MET A 88 -5.33 5.83 17.50
C MET A 88 -6.77 6.31 17.70
N VAL A 89 -7.53 5.53 18.46
CA VAL A 89 -8.89 5.84 18.91
C VAL A 89 -8.81 6.34 20.36
N ARG A 90 -9.52 7.43 20.66
CA ARG A 90 -9.80 7.85 22.03
C ARG A 90 -11.26 7.48 22.31
N ILE A 91 -11.48 6.68 23.34
CA ILE A 91 -12.80 6.26 23.82
C ILE A 91 -13.10 7.05 25.08
#